data_AF-A0A7J4DU25-F1
#
_entry.id   AF-A0A7J4DU25-F1
#
_cell.length_a   1.000
_cell.length_b   1.000
_cell.length_c   1.000
_cell.angle_alpha   90.00
_cell.angle_beta   90.00
_cell.angle_gamma   90.00
#
_symmetry.space_group_name_H-M   'P 1'
#
loop_
_entity.id
_entity.type
_entity.pdbx_description
1 polymer ?
#
loop_
_entity_poly.entity_id
_entity_poly.type
_entity_poly.pdbx_seq_one_letter_code
_entity_poly.pdbx_strand_id
1 'polypeptide(L)'
;MVREKVERVGEYRIIVYDDARWRLLANLRREAMKIMEALVRAGLPCIVHGSIARGDVKPSSDIDVFVPIPVPSYRIELALEAAGYDIRQKLIVQATPSSTPKAYLVLDVEEKYSRKLGSSL
;
A
#
# COMPACT_ATOMS: atom_id res chain seq x y z
N MET A 1 35.79 -10.51 -31.99
CA MET A 1 34.50 -10.24 -31.32
C MET A 1 34.62 -8.94 -30.57
N VAL A 2 33.88 -7.91 -30.98
CA VAL A 2 33.84 -6.62 -30.28
C VAL A 2 33.01 -6.82 -29.00
N ARG A 3 33.57 -6.48 -27.83
CA ARG A 3 32.81 -6.42 -26.58
C ARG A 3 31.93 -5.18 -26.64
N GLU A 4 30.65 -5.38 -26.88
CA GLU A 4 29.66 -4.32 -26.80
C GLU A 4 29.54 -3.90 -25.31
N LYS A 5 29.96 -2.68 -25.01
CA LYS A 5 29.82 -2.12 -23.67
C LYS A 5 28.35 -1.84 -23.46
N VAL A 6 27.68 -2.65 -22.62
CA VAL A 6 26.30 -2.39 -22.20
C VAL A 6 26.31 -1.12 -21.35
N GLU A 7 26.05 0.03 -21.99
CA GLU A 7 25.81 1.27 -21.28
C GLU A 7 24.49 1.14 -20.51
N ARG A 8 24.59 0.92 -19.19
CA ARG A 8 23.46 1.04 -18.30
C ARG A 8 23.15 2.52 -18.13
N VAL A 9 22.43 3.09 -19.09
CA VAL A 9 21.79 4.39 -18.90
C VAL A 9 20.80 4.19 -17.76
N GLY A 10 21.09 4.72 -16.58
CA GLY A 10 20.10 4.76 -15.51
C GLY A 10 18.93 5.58 -16.02
N GLU A 11 17.80 4.94 -16.29
CA GLU A 11 16.57 5.63 -16.70
C GLU A 11 16.00 6.37 -15.49
N TYR A 12 16.59 7.52 -15.15
CA TYR A 12 16.00 8.43 -14.18
C TYR A 12 14.83 9.15 -14.86
N ARG A 13 13.64 9.07 -14.25
CA ARG A 13 12.46 9.82 -14.69
C ARG A 13 12.22 10.97 -13.73
N ILE A 14 12.34 12.20 -14.23
CA ILE A 14 11.95 13.39 -13.47
C ILE A 14 10.42 13.49 -13.55
N ILE A 15 9.77 13.53 -12.39
CA ILE A 15 8.33 13.74 -12.28
C ILE A 15 8.14 15.05 -11.50
N VAL A 16 7.44 16.00 -12.10
CA VAL A 16 7.04 17.26 -11.44
C VAL A 16 5.58 17.11 -11.03
N TYR A 17 5.33 17.22 -9.73
CA TYR A 17 3.99 17.10 -9.16
C TYR A 17 3.35 18.48 -9.00
N ASP A 18 2.08 18.58 -9.37
CA ASP A 18 1.27 19.77 -9.14
C ASP A 18 0.76 19.86 -7.69
N ASP A 19 0.20 21.02 -7.32
CA ASP A 19 -0.37 21.24 -5.98
C ASP A 19 -1.47 20.23 -5.65
N ALA A 20 -2.24 19.78 -6.65
CA ALA A 20 -3.30 18.79 -6.47
C ALA A 20 -2.72 17.46 -5.98
N ARG A 21 -1.62 17.00 -6.58
CA ARG A 21 -0.93 15.76 -6.18
C ARG A 21 -0.29 15.88 -4.81
N TRP A 22 0.28 17.04 -4.46
CA TRP A 22 0.79 17.29 -3.11
C TRP A 22 -0.31 17.27 -2.05
N ARG A 23 -1.48 17.88 -2.33
CA ARG A 23 -2.65 17.82 -1.45
C ARG A 23 -3.16 16.40 -1.30
N LEU A 24 -3.23 15.64 -2.39
CA LEU A 24 -3.61 14.23 -2.35
C LEU A 24 -2.68 13.41 -1.46
N LEU A 25 -1.36 13.56 -1.61
CA LEU A 25 -0.38 12.89 -0.76
C LEU A 25 -0.56 13.26 0.72
N ALA A 26 -0.76 14.54 1.02
CA ALA A 26 -0.98 15.01 2.38
C ALA A 26 -2.24 14.42 3.00
N ASN A 27 -3.34 14.33 2.23
CA ASN A 27 -4.59 13.71 2.69
C ASN A 27 -4.43 12.21 2.94
N LEU A 28 -3.81 11.48 2.00
CA LEU A 28 -3.55 10.04 2.15
C LEU A 28 -2.64 9.75 3.35
N ARG A 29 -1.60 10.56 3.58
CA ARG A 29 -0.72 10.43 4.76
C ARG A 29 -1.45 10.71 6.07
N ARG A 30 -2.36 11.69 6.07
CA ARG A 30 -3.18 11.99 7.26
C ARG A 30 -4.10 10.82 7.60
N GLU A 31 -4.70 10.20 6.59
CA GLU A 31 -5.55 9.04 6.81
C GLU A 31 -4.74 7.81 7.25
N ALA A 32 -3.60 7.56 6.61
CA ALA A 32 -2.66 6.52 7.02
C ALA A 32 -2.21 6.70 8.48
N MET A 33 -1.96 7.94 8.92
CA MET A 33 -1.57 8.25 10.29
C MET A 33 -2.64 7.84 11.31
N LYS A 34 -3.92 8.13 11.04
CA LYS A 34 -5.02 7.71 11.93
C LYS A 34 -5.10 6.18 12.07
N ILE A 35 -4.97 5.47 10.95
CA ILE A 35 -4.94 4.00 10.92
C ILE A 35 -3.76 3.49 11.75
N MET A 36 -2.56 4.03 11.54
CA MET A 36 -1.37 3.64 12.28
C MET A 36 -1.50 3.93 13.78
N GLU A 37 -2.04 5.07 14.16
CA GLU A 37 -2.29 5.40 15.57
C GLU A 37 -3.24 4.40 16.23
N ALA A 38 -4.30 3.98 15.53
CA ALA A 38 -5.22 2.95 16.03
C ALA A 38 -4.49 1.62 16.28
N LEU A 39 -3.67 1.18 15.33
CA LEU A 39 -2.87 -0.03 15.45
C LEU A 39 -1.85 0.08 16.59
N VAL A 40 -1.12 1.19 16.68
CA VAL A 40 -0.13 1.43 17.74
C VAL A 40 -0.78 1.45 19.13
N ARG A 41 -1.96 2.09 19.28
CA ARG A 41 -2.73 2.07 20.54
C ARG A 41 -3.15 0.65 20.94
N ALA A 42 -3.36 -0.25 19.98
CA ALA A 42 -3.64 -1.67 20.22
C ALA A 42 -2.37 -2.54 20.43
N GLY A 43 -1.19 -1.91 20.53
CA GLY A 43 0.09 -2.58 20.68
C GLY A 43 0.58 -3.27 19.40
N LEU A 44 0.09 -2.84 18.22
CA LEU A 44 0.47 -3.37 16.92
C LEU A 44 1.43 -2.38 16.24
N PRO A 45 2.76 -2.60 16.30
CA PRO A 45 3.69 -1.73 15.59
C PRO A 45 3.41 -1.81 14.10
N CYS A 46 3.52 -0.69 13.39
CA CYS A 46 3.23 -0.64 11.96
C CYS A 46 4.02 0.44 11.25
N ILE A 47 4.15 0.31 9.92
CA ILE A 47 4.87 1.24 9.04
C ILE A 47 4.08 1.38 7.72
N VAL A 48 3.96 2.61 7.19
CA VAL A 48 3.38 2.83 5.85
C VAL A 48 4.31 2.27 4.78
N HIS A 49 3.74 1.61 3.77
CA HIS A 49 4.47 1.11 2.61
C HIS A 49 3.92 1.72 1.31
N GLY A 50 4.49 1.30 0.18
CA GLY A 50 3.90 1.53 -1.14
C GLY A 50 3.96 2.99 -1.60
N SER A 51 2.90 3.40 -2.32
CA SER A 51 2.84 4.69 -3.01
C SER A 51 2.96 5.88 -2.04
N ILE A 52 2.31 5.79 -0.89
CA ILE A 52 2.28 6.84 0.15
C ILE A 52 3.65 7.03 0.81
N ALA A 53 4.35 5.94 1.09
CA ALA A 53 5.71 5.98 1.63
C ALA A 53 6.67 6.65 0.64
N ARG A 54 6.62 6.24 -0.64
CA ARG A 54 7.45 6.82 -1.71
C ARG A 54 7.10 8.28 -2.05
N GLY A 55 5.87 8.70 -1.81
CA GLY A 55 5.37 10.03 -2.15
C GLY A 55 4.82 10.16 -3.57
N ASP A 56 4.78 9.06 -4.34
CA ASP A 56 4.21 9.03 -5.69
C ASP A 56 2.80 8.43 -5.66
N VAL A 57 1.78 9.27 -5.49
CA VAL A 57 0.38 8.85 -5.32
C VAL A 57 -0.50 9.28 -6.48
N LYS A 58 -1.48 8.46 -6.82
CA LYS A 58 -2.54 8.75 -7.80
C LYS A 58 -3.89 8.69 -7.10
N PRO A 59 -4.98 9.21 -7.70
CA PRO A 59 -6.31 9.16 -7.07
C PRO A 59 -6.76 7.74 -6.71
N SER A 60 -6.26 6.73 -7.43
CA SER A 60 -6.51 5.30 -7.15
C SER A 60 -5.45 4.66 -6.24
N SER A 61 -4.70 5.43 -5.46
CA SER A 61 -3.66 4.91 -4.56
C SER A 61 -4.28 4.39 -3.28
N ASP A 62 -3.93 3.16 -2.92
CA ASP A 62 -4.32 2.54 -1.66
C ASP A 62 -3.43 2.96 -0.49
N ILE A 63 -3.92 2.77 0.73
CA ILE A 63 -3.15 2.92 1.97
C ILE A 63 -2.59 1.56 2.40
N ASP A 64 -1.31 1.34 2.11
CA ASP A 64 -0.60 0.12 2.51
C ASP A 64 0.06 0.30 3.89
N VAL A 65 -0.29 -0.54 4.87
CA VAL A 65 0.33 -0.57 6.20
C VAL A 65 0.90 -1.96 6.47
N PHE A 66 2.18 -2.00 6.86
CA PHE A 66 2.91 -3.21 7.20
C PHE A 66 3.07 -3.36 8.72
N VAL A 67 2.70 -4.51 9.28
CA VAL A 67 2.90 -4.88 10.68
C VAL A 67 4.07 -5.89 10.74
N PRO A 68 5.24 -5.53 11.30
CA PRO A 68 6.46 -6.35 11.23
C PRO A 68 6.49 -7.52 12.23
N ILE A 69 5.35 -7.83 12.86
CA ILE A 69 5.22 -8.93 13.82
C ILE A 69 4.07 -9.86 13.41
N PRO A 70 4.17 -11.18 13.67
CA PRO A 70 3.06 -12.08 13.47
C PRO A 70 1.89 -11.68 14.38
N VAL A 71 0.76 -11.34 13.79
CA VAL A 71 -0.45 -10.96 14.51
C VAL A 71 -1.64 -11.74 13.97
N PRO A 72 -2.46 -12.33 14.85
CA PRO A 72 -3.77 -12.84 14.43
C PRO A 72 -4.58 -11.72 13.79
N SER A 73 -5.25 -12.01 12.67
CA SER A 73 -5.97 -11.00 11.89
C SER A 73 -7.02 -10.25 12.71
N TYR A 74 -7.74 -10.97 13.58
CA TYR A 74 -8.80 -10.38 14.42
C TYR A 74 -8.29 -9.24 15.31
N ARG A 75 -6.99 -9.22 15.68
CA ARG A 75 -6.42 -8.14 16.49
C ARG A 75 -6.31 -6.84 15.71
N ILE A 76 -5.99 -6.94 14.41
CA ILE A 76 -6.01 -5.78 13.51
C ILE A 76 -7.45 -5.30 13.35
N GLU A 77 -8.38 -6.23 13.18
CA GLU A 77 -9.81 -5.91 13.01
C GLU A 77 -10.37 -5.14 14.21
N LEU A 78 -10.22 -5.68 15.41
CA LEU A 78 -10.66 -5.02 16.65
C LEU A 78 -10.03 -3.65 16.85
N ALA A 79 -8.75 -3.48 16.48
CA ALA A 79 -8.06 -2.20 16.60
C ALA A 79 -8.65 -1.14 15.66
N LEU A 80 -9.02 -1.53 14.44
CA LEU A 80 -9.61 -0.65 13.44
C LEU A 80 -11.08 -0.36 13.75
N GLU A 81 -11.86 -1.36 14.15
CA GLU A 81 -13.25 -1.19 14.58
C GLU A 81 -13.36 -0.26 15.80
N ALA A 82 -12.47 -0.43 16.79
CA ALA A 82 -12.40 0.45 17.96
C ALA A 82 -12.03 1.90 17.59
N ALA A 83 -11.43 2.12 16.42
CA ALA A 83 -11.15 3.44 15.87
C ALA A 83 -12.23 3.95 14.90
N GLY A 84 -13.35 3.22 14.77
CA GLY A 84 -14.50 3.61 13.94
C GLY A 84 -14.37 3.26 12.46
N TYR A 85 -13.42 2.42 12.09
CA TYR A 85 -13.29 1.91 10.71
C TYR A 85 -14.20 0.71 10.49
N ASP A 86 -14.93 0.73 9.36
CA ASP A 86 -15.77 -0.38 8.91
C ASP A 86 -14.99 -1.23 7.90
N ILE A 87 -14.70 -2.49 8.25
CA ILE A 87 -13.84 -3.38 7.46
C ILE A 87 -14.68 -4.09 6.40
N ARG A 88 -14.68 -3.55 5.17
CA ARG A 88 -15.62 -3.98 4.12
C ARG A 88 -15.14 -5.15 3.27
N GLN A 89 -13.83 -5.34 3.11
CA GLN A 89 -13.27 -6.45 2.34
C GLN A 89 -12.01 -7.01 3.00
N LYS A 90 -11.93 -8.35 3.09
CA LYS A 90 -10.83 -9.09 3.69
C LYS A 90 -9.92 -9.71 2.62
N LEU A 91 -8.67 -9.25 2.51
CA LEU A 91 -7.63 -9.95 1.75
C LEU A 91 -6.32 -10.02 2.57
N ILE A 92 -6.22 -11.08 3.38
CA ILE A 92 -5.01 -11.40 4.15
C ILE A 92 -4.10 -12.25 3.26
N VAL A 93 -3.03 -11.68 2.70
CA VAL A 93 -1.99 -12.47 2.02
C VAL A 93 -0.81 -12.66 2.97
N GLN A 94 -0.82 -13.80 3.67
CA GLN A 94 0.32 -14.26 4.46
C GLN A 94 1.41 -14.78 3.52
N ALA A 95 2.66 -14.37 3.75
CA ALA A 95 3.78 -14.88 2.96
C ALA A 95 3.99 -16.37 3.17
N THR A 96 4.05 -17.10 2.06
CA THR A 96 4.81 -18.35 1.92
C THR A 96 6.24 -18.02 1.42
N PRO A 97 7.24 -18.91 1.59
CA PRO A 97 8.68 -18.61 1.46
C PRO A 97 9.17 -17.99 0.13
N SER A 98 8.33 -17.95 -0.90
CA SER A 98 8.62 -17.35 -2.21
C SER A 98 8.12 -15.90 -2.37
N SER A 99 7.51 -15.30 -1.34
CA SER A 99 7.01 -13.91 -1.41
C SER A 99 7.04 -13.19 -0.07
N THR A 100 7.21 -11.87 -0.09
CA THR A 100 7.15 -10.98 1.09
C THR A 100 5.69 -10.78 1.54
N PRO A 101 5.36 -10.80 2.86
CA PRO A 101 3.97 -10.72 3.30
C PRO A 101 3.38 -9.34 2.99
N LYS A 102 2.16 -9.31 2.42
CA LYS A 102 1.42 -8.08 2.08
C LYS A 102 -0.06 -8.26 2.42
N ALA A 103 -0.52 -7.70 3.53
CA ALA A 103 -1.96 -7.60 3.78
C ALA A 103 -2.53 -6.38 3.03
N TYR A 104 -3.62 -6.56 2.29
CA TYR A 104 -4.35 -5.45 1.66
C TYR A 104 -5.70 -5.30 2.37
N LEU A 105 -5.94 -4.13 2.97
CA LEU A 105 -7.22 -3.77 3.57
C LEU A 105 -7.82 -2.65 2.72
N VAL A 106 -8.95 -2.92 2.07
CA VAL A 106 -9.65 -1.98 1.21
C VAL A 106 -10.75 -1.30 2.03
N LEU A 107 -10.73 0.02 2.10
CA LEU A 107 -11.62 0.84 2.95
C LEU A 107 -12.67 1.64 2.15
N ASP A 108 -12.74 1.48 0.82
CA ASP A 108 -13.57 2.32 -0.08
C ASP A 108 -14.56 1.54 -0.96
N VAL A 109 -15.62 2.21 -1.43
CA VAL A 109 -16.84 1.60 -2.02
C VAL A 109 -16.81 1.48 -3.57
N GLU A 110 -15.83 2.06 -4.27
CA GLU A 110 -15.80 2.00 -5.75
C GLU A 110 -14.95 0.83 -6.29
N GLU A 111 -15.62 -0.27 -6.62
CA GLU A 111 -15.09 -1.31 -7.49
C GLU A 111 -14.76 -0.73 -8.88
N LYS A 112 -13.48 -0.76 -9.27
CA LYS A 112 -13.09 -0.77 -10.69
C LYS A 112 -12.30 -2.04 -10.98
N TYR A 113 -13.04 -3.06 -11.40
CA TYR A 113 -12.51 -4.22 -12.09
C TYR A 113 -11.76 -3.80 -13.36
N SER A 114 -10.42 -3.79 -13.33
CA SER A 114 -9.65 -3.92 -14.57
C SER A 114 -9.39 -5.40 -14.84
N ARG A 115 -10.37 -6.04 -15.49
CA ARG A 115 -10.16 -7.27 -16.25
C ARG A 115 -9.07 -6.99 -17.31
N LYS A 116 -7.99 -7.76 -17.29
CA LYS A 116 -7.39 -8.23 -18.54
C LYS A 116 -7.51 -9.75 -18.57
N LEU A 117 -8.56 -10.20 -19.27
CA LEU A 117 -8.61 -11.51 -19.91
C LEU A 117 -7.39 -11.64 -20.85
N GLY A 118 -6.92 -12.87 -20.98
CA GLY A 118 -5.60 -13.20 -21.50
C GLY A 118 -5.47 -13.18 -23.02
N SER A 119 -4.32 -13.66 -23.46
CA SER A 119 -4.14 -14.31 -24.75
C SER A 119 -2.84 -15.11 -24.67
N SER A 120 -3.00 -16.42 -24.80
CA SER A 120 -1.98 -17.44 -25.00
C SER A 120 -1.01 -17.07 -26.13
N LEU A 121 0.28 -17.34 -25.92
CA LEU A 121 1.16 -18.21 -26.72
C LEU A 121 2.52 -18.32 -26.02
#